data_AF-A0A1G6LTH7-F1
#
_entry.id   AF-A0A1G6LTH7-F1
#
_cell.length_a   1.000
_cell.length_b   1.000
_cell.length_c   1.000
_cell.angle_alpha   90.00
_cell.angle_beta   90.00
_cell.angle_gamma   90.00
#
_symmetry.space_group_name_H-M   'P 1'
#
loop_
_entity.id
_entity.type
_entity.pdbx_description
1 polymer ?
#
loop_
_entity_poly.entity_id
_entity_poly.type
_entity_poly.pdbx_seq_one_letter_code
_entity_poly.pdbx_strand_id
1 'polypeptide(L)'
;MTVDHGLEAALPPAIARAAEELGVRKARYGNATLFVMTILGGAFISLGGLFATVAMAGADGHLSYGVTRLLGGGVFSLGLVLILIGGALLVGATYWFAYCRTRAG
;
A
#
# COMPACT_ATOMS: atom_id res chain seq x y z
N MET A 1 -32.90 -6.08 18.67
CA MET A 1 -31.83 -5.06 18.63
C MET A 1 -30.60 -5.69 19.27
N THR A 2 -29.85 -6.48 18.51
CA THR A 2 -28.59 -7.10 18.96
C THR A 2 -27.48 -6.47 18.16
N VAL A 3 -26.78 -5.54 18.80
CA VAL A 3 -25.47 -5.08 18.37
C VAL A 3 -24.52 -6.26 18.58
N ASP A 4 -24.13 -6.90 17.48
CA ASP A 4 -23.06 -7.90 17.49
C ASP A 4 -21.73 -7.15 17.54
N HIS A 5 -20.93 -7.44 18.56
CA HIS A 5 -19.66 -6.78 18.81
C HIS A 5 -18.52 -7.68 18.35
N GLY A 6 -17.84 -7.28 17.27
CA GLY A 6 -16.40 -7.10 17.38
C GLY A 6 -15.47 -7.97 16.54
N LEU A 7 -15.94 -8.76 15.57
CA LEU A 7 -15.09 -9.47 14.61
C LEU A 7 -15.83 -9.61 13.28
N GLU A 8 -16.00 -8.50 12.55
CA GLU A 8 -16.52 -8.51 11.17
C GLU A 8 -15.44 -9.06 10.22
N ALA A 9 -14.99 -10.30 10.45
CA ALA A 9 -14.51 -11.15 9.39
C ALA A 9 -15.74 -11.46 8.52
N ALA A 10 -16.08 -10.50 7.65
CA ALA A 10 -17.15 -10.66 6.69
C ALA A 10 -17.02 -12.06 6.06
N LEU A 11 -18.12 -12.81 5.96
CA LEU A 11 -18.08 -14.15 5.39
C LEU A 11 -17.29 -14.11 4.06
N PRO A 12 -16.50 -15.14 3.70
CA PRO A 12 -15.71 -15.16 2.46
C PRO A 12 -16.44 -14.60 1.21
N PRO A 13 -17.74 -14.87 0.98
CA PRO A 13 -18.51 -14.23 -0.10
C PRO A 13 -18.71 -12.71 0.04
N ALA A 14 -18.85 -12.18 1.26
CA ALA A 14 -19.03 -10.75 1.51
C ALA A 14 -17.73 -9.97 1.30
N ILE A 15 -16.56 -10.52 1.69
CA ILE A 15 -15.25 -9.92 1.37
C ILE A 15 -15.02 -9.91 -0.13
N ALA A 16 -15.36 -11.00 -0.83
CA ALA A 16 -15.21 -11.09 -2.28
C ALA A 16 -16.03 -10.01 -3.02
N ARG A 17 -17.29 -9.81 -2.64
CA ARG A 17 -18.14 -8.75 -3.22
C ARG A 17 -17.61 -7.34 -2.93
N ALA A 18 -17.17 -7.09 -1.70
CA ALA A 18 -16.58 -5.79 -1.34
C ALA A 18 -15.29 -5.50 -2.12
N ALA A 19 -14.44 -6.52 -2.30
CA ALA A 19 -13.22 -6.42 -3.10
C ALA A 19 -13.52 -6.19 -4.58
N GLU A 20 -14.53 -6.87 -5.13
CA GLU A 20 -15.01 -6.68 -6.51
C GLU A 20 -15.50 -5.25 -6.74
N GLU A 21 -16.37 -4.74 -5.86
CA GLU A 21 -16.92 -3.39 -5.99
C GLU A 21 -15.82 -2.32 -5.85
N LEU A 22 -14.88 -2.50 -4.92
CA LEU A 22 -13.68 -1.69 -4.83
C LEU A 22 -12.84 -1.75 -6.11
N GLY A 23 -12.69 -2.93 -6.70
CA GLY A 23 -11.98 -3.15 -7.96
C GLY A 23 -12.62 -2.42 -9.14
N VAL A 24 -13.94 -2.55 -9.31
CA VAL A 24 -14.70 -1.89 -10.38
C VAL A 24 -14.64 -0.36 -10.26
N ARG A 25 -14.76 0.18 -9.04
CA ARG A 25 -14.63 1.63 -8.81
C ARG A 25 -13.21 2.13 -9.15
N LYS A 26 -12.18 1.39 -8.73
CA LYS A 26 -10.78 1.74 -8.99
C LYS A 26 -10.41 1.62 -10.48
N ALA A 27 -11.01 0.67 -11.20
CA ALA A 27 -10.83 0.51 -12.64
C ALA A 27 -11.40 1.68 -13.47
N ARG A 28 -12.32 2.46 -12.89
CA ARG A 28 -12.89 3.67 -13.51
C ARG A 28 -12.10 4.94 -13.24
N TYR A 29 -11.01 4.89 -12.46
CA TYR A 29 -10.21 6.09 -12.23
C TYR A 29 -9.60 6.61 -13.53
N GLY A 30 -9.66 7.94 -13.68
CA GLY A 30 -9.03 8.61 -14.79
C GLY A 30 -7.52 8.37 -14.78
N ASN A 31 -6.94 8.33 -15.97
CA ASN A 31 -5.53 8.05 -16.14
C ASN A 31 -4.59 9.00 -15.36
N ALA A 32 -4.93 10.29 -15.28
CA ALA A 32 -4.18 11.26 -14.50
C ALA A 32 -4.21 10.93 -13.00
N THR A 33 -5.35 10.48 -12.49
CA THR A 33 -5.50 10.03 -11.09
C THR A 33 -4.63 8.82 -10.82
N LEU A 34 -4.60 7.82 -11.72
CA LEU A 34 -3.76 6.63 -11.58
C LEU A 34 -2.25 6.98 -11.58
N PHE A 35 -1.85 7.94 -12.40
CA PHE A 35 -0.47 8.44 -12.45
C PHE A 35 -0.05 9.09 -11.13
N VAL A 36 -0.85 10.03 -10.62
CA VAL A 36 -0.59 10.72 -9.34
C VAL A 36 -0.58 9.73 -8.17
N MET A 37 -1.54 8.79 -8.15
CA MET A 37 -1.60 7.75 -7.12
C MET A 37 -0.38 6.83 -7.13
N THR A 38 0.20 6.55 -8.30
CA THR A 38 1.41 5.70 -8.39
C THR A 38 2.64 6.44 -7.89
N ILE A 39 2.81 7.72 -8.25
CA ILE A 39 3.91 8.56 -7.74
C ILE A 39 3.82 8.69 -6.23
N LEU A 40 2.62 8.99 -5.72
CA LEU A 40 2.38 9.15 -4.28
C LEU A 40 2.61 7.82 -3.53
N GLY A 41 2.17 6.70 -4.10
CA GLY A 41 2.44 5.37 -3.58
C GLY A 41 3.94 5.07 -3.50
N GLY A 42 4.69 5.34 -4.58
CA GLY A 42 6.15 5.16 -4.60
C GLY A 42 6.89 6.04 -3.59
N ALA A 43 6.45 7.28 -3.40
CA ALA A 43 7.01 8.20 -2.41
C ALA A 43 6.85 7.67 -0.98
N PHE A 44 5.67 7.15 -0.62
CA PHE A 44 5.43 6.60 0.73
C PHE A 44 6.22 5.32 1.02
N ILE A 45 6.36 4.43 0.03
CA ILE A 45 7.20 3.23 0.20
C ILE A 45 8.67 3.62 0.35
N SER A 46 9.15 4.56 -0.46
CA SER A 46 10.54 5.04 -0.39
C SER A 46 10.83 5.72 0.95
N LEU A 47 9.87 6.49 1.47
CA LEU A 47 9.97 7.10 2.80
C LEU A 47 10.07 6.04 3.91
N GLY A 48 9.27 4.97 3.85
CA GLY A 48 9.36 3.83 4.76
C GLY A 48 10.71 3.12 4.69
N GLY A 49 11.25 2.94 3.47
CA GLY A 49 12.58 2.39 3.24
C GLY A 49 13.69 3.25 3.84
N LEU A 50 13.67 4.57 3.56
CA LEU A 50 14.62 5.52 4.15
C LEU A 50 14.57 5.49 5.67
N PHE A 51 13.37 5.46 6.26
CA PHE A 51 13.24 5.43 7.71
C PHE A 51 13.75 4.12 8.32
N ALA A 52 13.49 2.98 7.67
CA ALA A 52 14.08 1.70 8.06
C ALA A 52 15.62 1.72 7.98
N THR A 53 16.20 2.33 6.94
CA THR A 53 17.65 2.48 6.80
C THR A 53 18.24 3.35 7.92
N VAL A 54 17.62 4.49 8.25
CA VAL A 54 18.08 5.37 9.34
C VAL A 54 17.96 4.67 10.70
N ALA A 55 16.85 3.98 10.95
CA ALA A 55 16.63 3.23 12.18
C ALA A 55 17.66 2.09 12.37
N MET A 56 17.98 1.36 11.29
CA MET A 56 18.98 0.30 11.33
C MET A 56 20.41 0.85 11.46
N ALA A 57 20.73 1.93 10.75
CA ALA A 57 22.05 2.58 10.82
C ALA A 57 22.34 3.14 12.22
N GLY A 58 21.33 3.70 12.91
CA GLY A 58 21.46 4.18 14.29
C GLY A 58 21.56 3.06 15.34
N ALA A 59 21.13 1.85 15.00
CA ALA A 59 21.21 0.67 15.87
C ALA A 59 22.49 -0.15 15.66
N ASP A 60 23.27 0.16 14.62
CA ASP A 60 24.47 -0.58 14.27
C ASP A 60 25.55 -0.40 15.36
N GLY A 61 26.09 -1.53 15.86
CA GLY A 61 27.04 -1.54 16.99
C GLY A 61 26.42 -1.41 18.39
N HIS A 62 25.11 -1.13 18.52
CA HIS A 62 24.43 -1.03 19.81
C HIS A 62 23.46 -2.19 20.09
N LEU A 63 22.89 -2.80 19.04
CA LEU A 63 21.94 -3.90 19.14
C LEU A 63 22.40 -5.12 18.34
N SER A 64 21.94 -6.31 18.75
CA SER A 64 22.18 -7.54 17.99
C SER A 64 21.51 -7.48 16.62
N TYR A 65 22.17 -8.05 15.60
CA TYR A 65 21.74 -8.02 14.19
C TYR A 65 20.26 -8.41 13.99
N GLY A 66 19.78 -9.43 14.72
CA GLY A 66 18.39 -9.88 14.64
C GLY A 66 17.39 -8.81 15.11
N VAL A 67 17.72 -8.10 16.20
CA VAL A 67 16.87 -7.02 16.75
C VAL A 67 16.84 -5.84 15.79
N THR A 68 17.99 -5.46 15.22
CA THR A 68 18.11 -4.39 14.23
C THR A 68 17.25 -4.66 12.99
N ARG A 69 17.21 -5.91 12.50
CA ARG A 69 16.36 -6.30 11.37
C ARG A 69 14.87 -6.28 11.69
N LEU A 70 14.47 -6.73 12.89
CA LEU A 70 13.08 -6.65 13.34
C LEU A 70 12.61 -5.19 13.48
N LEU A 71 13.47 -4.32 14.03
CA LEU A 71 13.20 -2.88 14.09
C LEU A 71 13.07 -2.28 12.69
N GLY A 72 13.99 -2.60 11.77
CA GLY A 72 13.90 -2.16 10.39
C GLY A 72 12.60 -2.58 9.70
N GLY A 73 12.16 -3.83 9.88
CA GLY A 73 10.89 -4.33 9.33
C GLY A 73 9.65 -3.70 10.00
N GLY A 74 9.69 -3.51 11.32
CA GLY A 74 8.61 -2.85 12.07
C GLY A 74 8.45 -1.39 11.65
N VAL A 75 9.56 -0.68 11.50
CA VAL A 75 9.59 0.70 11.01
C VAL A 75 9.16 0.79 9.54
N PHE A 76 9.59 -0.15 8.68
CA PHE A 76 9.13 -0.21 7.29
C PHE A 76 7.60 -0.41 7.17
N SER A 77 7.02 -1.19 8.08
CA SER A 77 5.57 -1.42 8.13
C SER A 77 4.78 -0.13 8.37
N LEU A 78 5.35 0.85 9.08
CA LEU A 78 4.74 2.19 9.20
C LEU A 78 4.66 2.90 7.84
N GLY A 79 5.65 2.72 6.97
CA GLY A 79 5.61 3.18 5.58
C GLY A 79 4.47 2.54 4.77
N LEU A 80 4.16 1.27 5.03
CA LEU A 80 3.01 0.57 4.44
C LEU A 80 1.66 1.05 4.99
N VAL A 81 1.60 1.52 6.23
CA VAL A 81 0.40 2.15 6.79
C VAL A 81 0.15 3.51 6.14
N LEU A 82 1.21 4.29 5.88
CA LEU A 82 1.10 5.58 5.19
C LEU A 82 0.50 5.44 3.78
N ILE A 83 0.92 4.44 3.00
CA ILE A 83 0.33 4.18 1.68
C ILE A 83 -1.14 3.73 1.77
N LEU A 84 -1.49 2.97 2.82
CA LEU A 84 -2.85 2.50 3.05
C LEU A 84 -3.81 3.67 3.32
N ILE A 85 -3.40 4.61 4.18
CA ILE A 85 -4.16 5.82 4.50
C ILE A 85 -4.21 6.77 3.29
N GLY A 86 -3.11 6.89 2.56
CA GLY A 86 -3.03 7.71 1.34
C GLY A 86 -3.87 7.20 0.17
N GLY A 87 -4.43 5.99 0.27
CA GLY A 87 -5.29 5.41 -0.78
C GLY A 87 -4.57 5.12 -2.11
N ALA A 88 -3.23 5.16 -2.10
CA ALA A 88 -2.43 5.05 -3.31
C ALA A 88 -2.41 3.61 -3.83
N LEU A 89 -2.73 3.46 -5.12
CA LEU A 89 -2.70 2.18 -5.84
C LEU A 89 -1.37 2.06 -6.58
N LEU A 90 -0.50 1.17 -6.10
CA LEU A 90 0.80 0.91 -6.70
C LEU A 90 0.69 0.39 -8.17
N VAL A 91 -0.48 -0.11 -8.55
CA VAL A 91 -0.75 -0.76 -9.85
C VAL A 91 -1.14 0.23 -10.97
N GLY A 92 -1.12 1.55 -10.72
CA GLY A 92 -1.49 2.55 -11.74
C GLY A 92 -0.54 2.63 -12.94
N ALA A 93 0.78 2.45 -12.75
CA ALA A 93 1.76 2.58 -13.83
C ALA A 93 1.63 1.50 -14.92
N THR A 94 1.39 0.24 -14.55
CA THR A 94 1.22 -0.86 -15.52
C THR A 94 -0.06 -0.68 -16.34
N TYR A 95 -1.16 -0.27 -15.69
CA TYR A 95 -2.43 -0.02 -16.37
C TYR A 95 -2.38 1.23 -17.26
N TRP A 96 -1.73 2.33 -16.81
CA TRP A 96 -1.47 3.48 -17.66
C TRP A 96 -0.69 3.08 -18.91
N PHE A 97 0.40 2.32 -18.76
CA PHE A 97 1.20 1.89 -19.90
C PHE A 97 0.40 0.97 -20.84
N ALA A 98 -0.34 0.00 -20.32
CA ALA A 98 -1.19 -0.86 -21.14
C ALA A 98 -2.33 -0.08 -21.83
N TYR A 99 -2.93 0.89 -21.15
CA TYR A 99 -4.04 1.70 -21.66
C TYR A 99 -3.57 2.76 -22.68
N CYS A 100 -2.40 3.36 -22.48
CA CYS A 100 -1.80 4.25 -23.47
C CYS A 100 -1.48 3.52 -24.78
N ARG A 101 -1.25 2.20 -24.73
CA ARG A 101 -1.03 1.38 -25.94
C ARG A 101 -2.32 1.10 -26.71
N THR A 102 -3.49 1.08 -26.06
CA THR A 102 -4.78 0.84 -26.74
C THR A 102 -5.42 2.08 -27.35
N ARG A 103 -4.94 3.30 -27.02
CA ARG A 103 -5.40 4.55 -27.68
C ARG A 103 -4.52 5.00 -28.86
N ALA A 104 -3.42 4.30 -29.13
CA ALA A 104 -2.53 4.59 -30.25
C ALA A 104 -2.82 3.72 -31.49
N GLY A 105 -3.96 3.03 -31.52
CA GLY A 105 -4.45 2.22 -32.64
C GLY A 105 -5.85 2.63 -33.05
#